data_AF-A0A2W4SVR8-F1
#
_entry.id   AF-A0A2W4SVR8-F1
#
_cell.length_a   1.000
_cell.length_b   1.000
_cell.length_c   1.000
_cell.angle_alpha   90.00
_cell.angle_beta   90.00
_cell.angle_gamma   90.00
#
_symmetry.space_group_name_H-M   'P 1'
#
loop_
_entity.id
_entity.type
_entity.pdbx_description
1 polymer ?
#
loop_
_entity_poly.entity_id
_entity_poly.type
_entity_poly.pdbx_seq_one_letter_code
_entity_poly.pdbx_strand_id
1 'polypeptide(L)'
;MQTIPLRMSEKCAWGAFGLVGFIGLWAALSAFGIVPRQFLPSPLDVLTRFVHLLTNPFAGATLPQHLASSFQRYAYGVLLAAFIGVPLG
;
A
#
# COMPACT_ATOMS: atom_id res chain seq x y z
N MET A 1 -37.11 -6.53 0.61
CA MET A 1 -36.22 -7.52 -0.02
C MET A 1 -35.32 -8.08 1.07
N GLN A 2 -35.56 -9.32 1.50
CA GLN A 2 -34.80 -9.98 2.56
C GLN A 2 -33.52 -10.57 1.94
N THR A 3 -32.37 -9.95 2.18
CA THR A 3 -31.09 -10.44 1.64
C THR A 3 -30.64 -11.62 2.49
N ILE A 4 -30.71 -12.82 1.90
CA ILE A 4 -30.15 -14.03 2.51
C ILE A 4 -28.64 -13.78 2.71
N PRO A 5 -28.09 -13.93 3.94
CA PRO A 5 -26.68 -13.68 4.17
C PRO A 5 -25.85 -14.73 3.43
N LEU A 6 -24.92 -14.26 2.58
CA LEU A 6 -23.97 -15.11 1.87
C LEU A 6 -23.18 -15.98 2.86
N ARG A 7 -22.98 -17.25 2.51
CA ARG A 7 -22.14 -18.19 3.24
C ARG A 7 -20.68 -17.72 3.19
N MET A 8 -19.89 -18.05 4.20
CA MET A 8 -18.48 -17.64 4.29
C MET A 8 -17.68 -18.02 3.02
N SER A 9 -17.94 -19.21 2.46
CA SER A 9 -17.31 -19.67 1.22
C SER A 9 -17.67 -18.81 0.01
N GLU A 10 -18.92 -18.35 -0.09
CA GLU A 10 -19.37 -17.50 -1.20
C GLU A 10 -18.76 -16.12 -1.08
N LYS A 11 -18.68 -15.56 0.13
CA LYS A 11 -17.99 -14.30 0.39
C LYS A 11 -16.52 -14.36 -0.02
N CYS A 12 -15.82 -15.43 0.37
CA CYS A 12 -14.43 -15.65 -0.03
C CYS A 12 -14.30 -15.82 -1.55
N ALA A 13 -15.22 -16.54 -2.21
CA ALA A 13 -15.20 -16.72 -3.66
C ALA A 13 -15.38 -15.40 -4.41
N TRP A 14 -16.33 -14.56 -4.00
CA TRP A 14 -16.53 -13.23 -4.58
C TRP A 14 -15.35 -12.30 -4.32
N GLY A 15 -14.78 -12.35 -3.11
CA GLY A 15 -13.58 -11.59 -2.77
C GLY A 15 -12.37 -12.00 -3.61
N ALA A 16 -12.14 -13.32 -3.76
CA ALA A 16 -11.07 -13.85 -4.59
C ALA A 16 -11.27 -13.49 -6.07
N PHE A 17 -12.50 -13.58 -6.58
CA PHE A 17 -12.82 -13.20 -7.95
C PHE A 17 -12.53 -11.72 -8.21
N GLY A 18 -12.97 -10.84 -7.31
CA GLY A 18 -12.68 -9.40 -7.41
C GLY A 18 -11.18 -9.11 -7.36
N LEU A 19 -10.45 -9.76 -6.44
CA LEU A 19 -9.00 -9.59 -6.30
C LEU A 19 -8.26 -10.05 -7.56
N VAL A 20 -8.56 -11.25 -8.06
CA VAL A 20 -7.94 -11.79 -9.27
C VAL A 20 -8.29 -10.95 -10.49
N GLY A 21 -9.54 -10.51 -10.62
CA GLY A 21 -9.96 -9.62 -11.71
C GLY A 21 -9.21 -8.29 -11.68
N PHE A 22 -9.04 -7.69 -10.50
CA PHE A 22 -8.28 -6.45 -10.35
C PHE A 22 -6.80 -6.62 -10.69
N ILE A 23 -6.12 -7.62 -10.13
CA ILE A 23 -4.70 -7.90 -10.41
C ILE A 23 -4.49 -8.27 -11.87
N GLY A 24 -5.40 -9.06 -12.45
CA GLY A 24 -5.37 -9.44 -13.86
C GLY A 24 -5.53 -8.24 -14.79
N LEU A 25 -6.48 -7.35 -14.51
CA LEU A 25 -6.66 -6.11 -15.26
C LEU A 25 -5.41 -5.22 -15.16
N TRP A 26 -4.88 -5.01 -13.95
CA TRP A 26 -3.66 -4.23 -13.77
C TRP A 26 -2.47 -4.83 -14.53
N ALA A 27 -2.25 -6.14 -14.40
CA ALA A 27 -1.19 -6.84 -15.14
C ALA A 27 -1.36 -6.71 -16.66
N ALA A 28 -2.59 -6.85 -17.16
CA ALA A 28 -2.90 -6.68 -18.58
C ALA A 28 -2.60 -5.24 -19.04
N LEU A 29 -3.12 -4.22 -18.36
CA LEU A 29 -2.87 -2.82 -18.70
C LEU A 29 -1.37 -2.47 -18.71
N SER A 30 -0.61 -3.03 -17.77
CA SER A 30 0.85 -2.85 -17.69
C SER A 30 1.58 -3.58 -18.83
N ALA A 31 1.14 -4.80 -19.18
CA ALA A 31 1.76 -5.61 -20.23
C ALA A 31 1.50 -5.06 -21.64
N PHE A 32 0.27 -4.61 -21.90
CA PHE A 32 -0.12 -4.01 -23.17
C PHE A 32 0.44 -2.59 -23.38
N GLY A 33 1.09 -2.01 -22.35
CA GLY A 33 1.72 -0.69 -22.47
C GLY A 33 0.74 0.46 -22.66
N ILE A 34 -0.53 0.26 -22.27
CA ILE A 34 -1.59 1.29 -22.35
C ILE A 34 -1.21 2.49 -21.47
N VAL A 35 -0.48 2.23 -20.37
CA VAL A 35 0.09 3.25 -19.49
C VAL A 35 1.61 3.12 -19.51
N PRO A 36 2.38 4.23 -19.52
CA PRO A 36 3.83 4.17 -19.44
C PRO A 36 4.28 3.39 -18.19
N ARG A 37 5.24 2.48 -18.35
CA ARG A 37 5.75 1.60 -17.28
C ARG A 37 6.30 2.35 -16.06
N GLN A 38 6.72 3.60 -16.24
CA GLN A 38 7.16 4.48 -15.14
C GLN A 38 6.02 4.85 -14.19
N PHE A 39 4.77 4.83 -14.67
CA PHE A 39 3.58 5.14 -13.87
C PHE A 39 2.81 3.89 -13.47
N LEU A 40 2.83 2.84 -14.31
CA LEU A 40 2.16 1.57 -14.04
C LEU A 40 3.10 0.37 -14.30
N PRO A 41 4.06 0.11 -13.38
CA PRO A 41 4.84 -1.11 -13.40
C PRO A 41 3.94 -2.32 -13.15
N SER A 42 4.40 -3.51 -13.55
CA SER A 42 3.65 -4.74 -13.32
C SER A 42 3.54 -5.03 -11.81
N PRO A 43 2.48 -5.72 -11.35
CA PRO A 43 2.33 -6.04 -9.94
C PRO A 43 3.51 -6.86 -9.36
N LEU A 44 4.15 -7.70 -10.18
CA LEU A 44 5.34 -8.45 -9.79
C LEU A 44 6.58 -7.55 -9.66
N ASP A 45 6.74 -6.56 -10.55
CA ASP A 45 7.83 -5.58 -10.45
C ASP A 45 7.69 -4.74 -9.17
N VAL A 46 6.46 -4.38 -8.79
CA VAL A 46 6.20 -3.67 -7.53
C VAL A 46 6.58 -4.54 -6.33
N LEU A 47 6.17 -5.81 -6.31
CA LEU A 47 6.46 -6.71 -5.20
C LEU A 47 7.97 -6.98 -5.06
N THR A 48 8.64 -7.30 -6.16
CA THR A 48 10.09 -7.55 -6.18
C THR A 48 10.86 -6.30 -5.73
N ARG A 49 10.46 -5.12 -6.19
CA ARG A 49 11.08 -3.87 -5.79
C ARG A 49 10.82 -3.55 -4.31
N PHE A 50 9.61 -3.79 -3.82
CA PHE A 50 9.26 -3.62 -2.41
C PHE A 50 10.16 -4.47 -1.52
N VAL A 51 10.25 -5.78 -1.79
CA VAL A 51 11.12 -6.70 -1.02
C VAL A 51 12.58 -6.30 -1.12
N HIS A 52 13.06 -5.91 -2.31
CA HIS A 52 14.42 -5.44 -2.49
C HIS A 52 14.71 -4.21 -1.62
N LEU A 53 13.79 -3.24 -1.53
CA LEU A 53 13.97 -2.01 -0.75
C LEU A 53 13.86 -2.22 0.77
N LEU A 54 13.32 -3.35 1.23
CA LEU A 54 13.34 -3.70 2.65
C LEU A 54 14.74 -4.04 3.13
N THR A 55 15.53 -4.72 2.29
CA THR A 55 16.85 -5.25 2.66
C THR A 55 18.01 -4.49 2.05
N ASN A 56 17.84 -3.93 0.85
CA ASN A 56 18.89 -3.21 0.15
C ASN A 56 18.67 -1.70 0.27
N PRO A 57 19.70 -0.94 0.66
CA PRO A 57 19.59 0.50 0.82
C PRO A 57 19.35 1.17 -0.54
N PHE A 58 18.44 2.14 -0.54
CA PHE A 58 18.15 3.00 -1.67
C PHE A 58 18.23 4.46 -1.22
N ALA A 59 19.06 5.25 -1.89
CA ALA A 59 19.40 6.61 -1.47
C ALA A 59 19.96 6.66 -0.03
N GLY A 60 20.86 5.73 0.30
CA GLY A 60 21.60 5.72 1.58
C GLY A 60 20.89 5.08 2.78
N ALA A 61 19.63 4.66 2.65
CA ALA A 61 18.87 3.99 3.71
C ALA A 61 17.85 2.99 3.14
N THR A 62 17.41 2.02 3.94
CA THR A 62 16.36 1.08 3.54
C THR A 62 14.97 1.71 3.66
N LEU A 63 13.97 1.14 2.99
CA LEU A 63 12.59 1.63 3.04
C LEU A 63 12.05 1.74 4.47
N PRO A 64 12.24 0.76 5.39
CA PRO A 64 11.82 0.89 6.78
C PRO A 64 12.48 2.05 7.51
N GLN A 65 13.76 2.34 7.22
CA GLN A 65 14.49 3.44 7.84
C GLN A 65 13.95 4.80 7.38
N HIS A 66 13.65 4.95 6.08
CA HIS A 66 13.00 6.16 5.55
C HIS A 66 11.60 6.36 6.14
N LEU A 67 10.82 5.28 6.25
CA LEU A 67 9.52 5.31 6.93
C LEU A 67 9.66 5.71 8.40
N ALA A 68 10.56 5.06 9.14
CA ALA A 68 10.80 5.34 10.55
C ALA A 68 11.19 6.81 10.78
N SER A 69 12.09 7.36 9.95
CA SER A 69 12.44 8.78 10.00
C SER A 69 11.23 9.69 9.78
N SER A 70 10.34 9.34 8.85
CA SER A 70 9.13 10.12 8.56
C SER A 70 8.13 10.06 9.72
N PHE A 71 7.90 8.87 10.26
CA PHE A 71 7.07 8.67 11.45
C PHE A 71 7.62 9.38 12.69
N GLN A 72 8.94 9.34 12.90
CA GLN A 72 9.59 10.03 14.01
C GLN A 72 9.38 11.55 13.92
N ARG A 73 9.56 12.15 12.74
CA ARG A 73 9.30 13.58 12.52
C ARG A 73 7.84 13.93 12.79
N TYR A 74 6.91 13.12 12.30
CA TYR A 74 5.48 13.29 12.57
C TYR A 74 5.18 13.20 14.08
N ALA A 75 5.70 12.17 14.76
CA ALA A 75 5.50 11.96 16.18
C ALA A 75 6.00 13.15 17.01
N TYR A 76 7.18 13.69 16.70
CA TYR A 76 7.67 14.91 17.39
C TYR A 76 6.75 16.11 17.17
N GLY A 77 6.25 16.31 15.95
CA GLY A 77 5.30 17.38 15.66
C GLY A 77 4.01 17.23 16.47
N VAL A 78 3.43 16.02 16.50
CA VAL A 78 2.22 15.71 17.27
C VAL A 78 2.44 15.90 18.76
N LEU A 79 3.55 15.38 19.30
CA LEU A 79 3.86 15.48 20.72
C LEU A 79 4.09 16.92 21.15
N LEU A 80 4.83 17.70 20.35
CA LEU A 80 5.05 19.12 20.62
C LEU A 80 3.74 19.91 20.54
N ALA A 81 2.93 19.67 19.51
CA ALA A 81 1.62 20.30 19.36
C ALA A 81 0.68 19.95 20.51
N ALA A 82 0.66 18.69 20.96
CA ALA A 82 -0.13 18.28 22.11
C ALA A 82 0.40 18.92 23.40
N PHE A 83 1.71 18.93 23.61
CA PHE A 83 2.33 19.48 24.80
C PHE A 83 2.11 20.99 24.96
N ILE A 84 1.99 21.73 23.86
CA ILE A 84 1.73 23.17 23.88
C ILE A 84 0.23 23.46 23.77
N GLY A 85 -0.47 22.81 22.84
CA GLY A 85 -1.88 23.06 22.54
C GLY A 85 -2.82 22.60 23.65
N VAL A 86 -2.61 21.41 24.23
CA VAL A 86 -3.51 20.89 25.28
C VAL A 86 -3.52 21.77 26.52
N PRO A 87 -2.37 22.26 27.04
CA PRO A 87 -2.39 23.19 28.17
C PRO A 87 -3.00 24.57 27.85
N LEU A 88 -2.94 25.02 26.60
CA LEU A 88 -3.43 26.34 26.20
C LEU A 88 -4.91 26.37 25.84
N GLY A 89 -5.51 25.23 25.46
CA GLY A 89 -6.93 25.09 25.10
C GLY A 89 -7.17 25.17 23.60
#